data_AF-X6NXC5-F1
#
_entry.id   AF-X6NXC5-F1
#
_cell.length_a   1.000
_cell.length_b   1.000
_cell.length_c   1.000
_cell.angle_alpha   90.00
_cell.angle_beta   90.00
_cell.angle_gamma   90.00
#
_symmetry.space_group_name_H-M   'P 1'
#
loop_
_entity.id
_entity.type
_entity.pdbx_description
1 polymer ?
#
loop_
_entity_poly.entity_id
_entity_poly.type
_entity_poly.pdbx_seq_one_letter_code
_entity_poly.pdbx_strand_id
1 'polypeptide(L)'
;MSEEENMWDKLEDMQEINKEIEEIKDVEPPRNQENEDFVVVEQEQEEKKTEAVVVEEIKFQVTEVYAILWSHEDLLCGFVDVLSVVYDHSKRDLENMNNVWKEKLSLHEHVAKILAIVLDVVERSLEITLVENMKRKVDHLSSISQAFEYVVQWLNQGYPNKDLIKDLNRRWDLLKLSMLCITATKYQTRNGVLTRSIKERFANCQFDNVDSLNALSALVQNSLNQDRVEGNEVNEVLQWLAQNYVGVFGLKTAASYHHEIAHTISNDFAEKLIQWIGGRSDTLPFAPTSFTKMEIGSQLISIIRKKEHQNVRNLLMQYLQACNLNNEFAVLLVRVQEHFLHFREMVHRKRLEQEDRPDVQKFTRLSETLKEKVKNRSLLDILLIIADCKMWTYYLSHYINRTMTISYAYGDEGIKYFWLEGKEKRTRMYLSAQDCAKIGQLYRCDQNGITEMERQIRQGLKYYLMVELWKRKGSTAALHLNDKKFKNLFGFAVGMNNNQQQSGRIKNIPSNDIFQLLEHCDNQRLDSAFKEMHSAFTKAFISNQIDWQNFDRKRFIHFVAG
;
A
#
# COMPACT_ATOMS: atom_id res chain seq x y z
N MET A 1 6.52 -21.39 -15.30
CA MET A 1 7.02 -20.45 -14.26
C MET A 1 8.13 -19.55 -14.84
N SER A 2 7.84 -18.75 -15.87
CA SER A 2 8.79 -17.74 -16.40
C SER A 2 8.09 -16.61 -17.17
N GLU A 3 6.82 -16.31 -16.88
CA GLU A 3 6.07 -15.25 -17.59
C GLU A 3 5.75 -14.04 -16.71
N GLU A 4 5.85 -14.14 -15.38
CA GLU A 4 5.76 -12.99 -14.46
C GLU A 4 7.07 -12.18 -14.35
N GLU A 5 8.22 -12.80 -14.67
CA GLU A 5 9.54 -12.13 -14.65
C GLU A 5 9.71 -11.11 -15.78
N ASN A 6 8.92 -11.21 -16.87
CA ASN A 6 9.18 -10.48 -18.11
C ASN A 6 8.27 -9.25 -18.34
N MET A 7 7.43 -8.88 -17.37
CA MET A 7 6.48 -7.76 -17.51
C MET A 7 6.99 -6.45 -16.90
N TRP A 8 7.83 -6.53 -15.86
CA TRP A 8 8.33 -5.37 -15.14
C TRP A 8 9.59 -4.76 -15.77
N ASP A 9 10.46 -5.59 -16.36
CA ASP A 9 11.60 -5.13 -17.16
C ASP A 9 11.12 -4.39 -18.43
N LYS A 10 10.00 -4.84 -19.03
CA LYS A 10 9.36 -4.16 -20.18
C LYS A 10 8.77 -2.78 -19.83
N LEU A 11 8.56 -2.48 -18.56
CA LEU A 11 8.01 -1.21 -18.08
C LEU A 11 9.11 -0.15 -17.85
N GLU A 12 10.35 -0.58 -17.56
CA GLU A 12 11.53 0.30 -17.59
C GLU A 12 11.95 0.60 -19.05
N ASP A 13 11.94 -0.39 -19.94
CA ASP A 13 12.28 -0.20 -21.36
C ASP A 13 11.29 0.71 -22.12
N MET A 14 9.99 0.65 -21.80
CA MET A 14 8.98 1.56 -22.38
C MET A 14 9.14 3.02 -21.92
N GLN A 15 9.79 3.28 -20.77
CA GLN A 15 10.07 4.65 -20.32
C GLN A 15 11.26 5.25 -21.05
N GLU A 16 12.25 4.45 -21.46
CA GLU A 16 13.35 4.90 -22.32
C GLU A 16 12.88 5.15 -23.77
N ILE A 17 12.06 4.27 -24.34
CA ILE A 17 11.54 4.43 -25.72
C ILE A 17 10.66 5.68 -25.86
N ASN A 18 9.82 5.99 -24.87
CA ASN A 18 9.00 7.21 -24.91
C ASN A 18 9.82 8.50 -24.73
N LYS A 19 10.99 8.42 -24.10
CA LYS A 19 11.91 9.55 -23.94
C LYS A 19 12.66 9.84 -25.25
N GLU A 20 13.04 8.80 -26.00
CA GLU A 20 13.62 8.96 -27.34
C GLU A 20 12.60 9.47 -28.38
N ILE A 21 11.32 9.12 -28.25
CA ILE A 21 10.25 9.61 -29.16
C ILE A 21 9.91 11.09 -28.93
N GLU A 22 10.07 11.61 -27.70
CA GLU A 22 9.91 13.06 -27.45
C GLU A 22 11.10 13.88 -27.97
N GLU A 23 12.31 13.33 -28.03
CA GLU A 23 13.48 14.03 -28.60
C GLU A 23 13.48 14.10 -30.14
N ILE A 24 12.66 13.29 -30.82
CA ILE A 24 12.55 13.27 -32.30
C ILE A 24 11.50 14.27 -32.85
N LYS A 25 10.67 14.88 -31.99
CA LYS A 25 9.58 15.78 -32.43
C LYS A 25 9.99 17.23 -32.71
N ASP A 26 11.25 17.62 -32.46
CA ASP A 26 11.75 18.97 -32.69
C ASP A 26 12.64 19.09 -33.95
N VAL A 27 12.15 18.63 -35.11
CA VAL A 27 12.77 18.95 -36.42
C VAL A 27 11.70 19.42 -37.40
N GLU A 28 11.81 20.68 -37.83
CA GLU A 28 10.94 21.36 -38.81
C GLU A 28 10.86 20.62 -40.16
N PRO A 29 9.70 20.62 -40.85
CA PRO A 29 9.57 20.05 -42.19
C PRO A 29 10.01 21.04 -43.29
N PRO A 30 10.63 20.58 -44.39
CA PRO A 30 10.99 21.44 -45.52
C PRO A 30 9.82 21.67 -46.51
N ARG A 31 9.88 22.84 -47.15
CA ARG A 31 9.00 23.36 -48.23
C ARG A 31 9.31 22.77 -49.62
N ASN A 32 8.27 22.77 -50.46
CA ASN A 32 8.17 23.03 -51.94
C ASN A 32 7.28 21.97 -52.62
N GLN A 33 6.10 22.29 -53.18
CA GLN A 33 5.69 23.13 -54.33
C GLN A 33 5.55 22.35 -55.65
N GLU A 34 4.56 22.82 -56.45
CA GLU A 34 4.16 22.50 -57.83
C GLU A 34 3.10 21.39 -57.99
N ASN A 35 1.96 21.55 -58.69
CA ASN A 35 1.42 22.62 -59.54
C ASN A 35 -0.13 22.58 -59.62
N GLU A 36 -0.69 23.71 -60.05
CA GLU A 36 -2.08 24.11 -60.20
C GLU A 36 -2.85 23.37 -61.32
N ASP A 37 -4.18 23.21 -61.17
CA ASP A 37 -5.14 23.65 -62.20
C ASP A 37 -6.61 23.69 -61.68
N PHE A 38 -7.38 24.57 -62.32
CA PHE A 38 -8.63 25.26 -61.90
C PHE A 38 -9.97 24.46 -61.95
N VAL A 39 -10.78 24.61 -60.88
CA VAL A 39 -12.18 25.15 -60.78
C VAL A 39 -13.35 24.59 -61.64
N VAL A 40 -14.33 24.02 -60.89
CA VAL A 40 -15.82 24.02 -60.97
C VAL A 40 -16.56 23.13 -61.98
N VAL A 41 -17.30 22.14 -61.44
CA VAL A 41 -18.75 21.91 -61.70
C VAL A 41 -19.44 21.44 -60.41
N GLU A 42 -20.63 21.97 -60.18
CA GLU A 42 -21.52 21.80 -59.02
C GLU A 42 -22.14 20.41 -58.87
N GLN A 43 -22.30 20.01 -57.60
CA GLN A 43 -23.39 19.25 -56.97
C GLN A 43 -24.19 18.21 -57.79
N GLU A 44 -24.06 16.94 -57.37
CA GLU A 44 -25.21 16.06 -57.11
C GLU A 44 -24.93 15.23 -55.84
N GLN A 45 -25.78 15.40 -54.83
CA GLN A 45 -25.77 14.64 -53.58
C GLN A 45 -26.33 13.24 -53.83
N GLU A 46 -25.48 12.21 -53.80
CA GLU A 46 -25.93 10.84 -53.58
C GLU A 46 -25.95 10.52 -52.09
N GLU A 47 -27.16 10.31 -51.57
CA GLU A 47 -27.44 9.69 -50.29
C GLU A 47 -26.79 8.29 -50.20
N LYS A 48 -25.59 8.19 -49.63
CA LYS A 48 -25.13 6.92 -49.07
C LYS A 48 -25.73 6.76 -47.67
N LYS A 49 -26.87 6.07 -47.63
CA LYS A 49 -27.37 5.38 -46.44
C LYS A 49 -26.23 4.58 -45.81
N THR A 50 -25.72 5.05 -44.69
CA THR A 50 -25.00 4.19 -43.74
C THR A 50 -26.03 3.23 -43.18
N GLU A 51 -26.13 2.04 -43.78
CA GLU A 51 -26.77 0.89 -43.15
C GLU A 51 -26.10 0.69 -41.79
N ALA A 52 -26.85 0.93 -40.73
CA ALA A 52 -26.48 0.46 -39.41
C ALA A 52 -26.34 -1.07 -39.51
N VAL A 53 -25.13 -1.59 -39.32
CA VAL A 53 -24.89 -3.02 -39.12
C VAL A 53 -25.67 -3.42 -37.87
N VAL A 54 -26.88 -3.93 -38.05
CA VAL A 54 -27.62 -4.64 -37.02
C VAL A 54 -26.87 -5.96 -36.84
N VAL A 55 -26.01 -6.02 -35.82
CA VAL A 55 -25.44 -7.30 -35.37
C VAL A 55 -26.62 -8.14 -34.90
N GLU A 56 -27.01 -9.15 -35.69
CA GLU A 56 -28.02 -10.11 -35.29
C GLU A 56 -27.56 -10.81 -33.99
N GLU A 57 -28.30 -10.63 -32.90
CA GLU A 57 -28.07 -11.34 -31.65
C GLU A 57 -28.22 -12.85 -31.88
N ILE A 58 -27.09 -13.56 -31.91
CA ILE A 58 -27.05 -15.02 -31.99
C ILE A 58 -27.71 -15.59 -30.73
N LYS A 59 -28.79 -16.34 -30.92
CA LYS A 59 -29.54 -17.01 -29.86
C LYS A 59 -28.98 -18.41 -29.66
N PHE A 60 -28.52 -18.72 -28.45
CA PHE A 60 -27.84 -19.97 -28.14
C PHE A 60 -28.80 -20.99 -27.48
N GLN A 61 -28.68 -22.26 -27.85
CA GLN A 61 -29.26 -23.38 -27.12
C GLN A 61 -28.39 -23.71 -25.89
N VAL A 62 -28.97 -24.37 -24.88
CA VAL A 62 -28.29 -24.70 -23.61
C VAL A 62 -26.95 -25.42 -23.84
N THR A 63 -26.89 -26.35 -24.79
CA THR A 63 -25.65 -27.06 -25.17
C THR A 63 -24.58 -26.15 -25.75
N GLU A 64 -24.97 -25.08 -26.44
CA GLU A 64 -24.06 -24.10 -27.01
C GLU A 64 -23.56 -23.12 -25.95
N VAL A 65 -24.42 -22.75 -24.98
CA VAL A 65 -23.99 -22.00 -23.79
C VAL A 65 -22.97 -22.79 -22.97
N TYR A 66 -23.22 -24.08 -22.72
CA TYR A 66 -22.24 -24.94 -22.07
C TYR A 66 -20.96 -25.09 -22.88
N ALA A 67 -21.04 -25.24 -24.21
CA ALA A 67 -19.84 -25.34 -25.05
C ALA A 67 -18.99 -24.06 -25.03
N ILE A 68 -19.61 -22.87 -25.02
CA ILE A 68 -18.91 -21.59 -24.94
C ILE A 68 -18.28 -21.40 -23.56
N LEU A 69 -19.00 -21.70 -22.47
CA LEU A 69 -18.43 -21.66 -21.13
C LEU A 69 -17.30 -22.68 -20.98
N TRP A 70 -17.43 -23.87 -21.57
CA TRP A 70 -16.39 -24.91 -21.57
C TRP A 70 -15.12 -24.51 -22.34
N SER A 71 -15.24 -23.65 -23.35
CA SER A 71 -14.07 -23.06 -24.02
C SER A 71 -13.33 -22.02 -23.17
N HIS A 72 -13.91 -21.63 -22.03
CA HIS A 72 -13.32 -20.74 -21.02
C HIS A 72 -13.35 -21.43 -19.63
N GLU A 73 -12.46 -22.40 -19.42
CA GLU A 73 -12.42 -23.27 -18.23
C GLU A 73 -12.53 -22.51 -16.90
N ASP A 74 -11.76 -21.44 -16.71
CA ASP A 74 -11.79 -20.63 -15.48
C ASP A 74 -13.16 -19.96 -15.22
N LEU A 75 -13.83 -19.51 -16.29
CA LEU A 75 -15.16 -18.90 -16.19
C LEU A 75 -16.23 -19.94 -15.88
N LEU A 76 -16.12 -21.13 -16.46
CA LEU A 76 -17.00 -22.23 -16.14
C LEU A 76 -16.85 -22.65 -14.68
N CYS A 77 -15.62 -22.82 -14.19
CA CYS A 77 -15.35 -23.12 -12.78
C CYS A 77 -15.96 -22.07 -11.85
N GLY A 78 -15.72 -20.78 -12.13
CA GLY A 78 -16.30 -19.70 -11.34
C GLY A 78 -17.83 -19.69 -11.39
N PHE A 79 -18.43 -19.93 -12.54
CA PHE A 79 -19.89 -20.00 -12.67
C PHE A 79 -20.49 -21.19 -11.91
N VAL A 80 -19.84 -22.35 -11.96
CA VAL A 80 -20.25 -23.54 -11.19
C VAL A 80 -20.16 -23.29 -9.68
N ASP A 81 -19.09 -22.64 -9.22
CA ASP A 81 -18.93 -22.26 -7.82
C ASP A 81 -20.07 -21.34 -7.36
N VAL A 82 -20.45 -20.35 -8.17
CA VAL A 82 -21.58 -19.47 -7.88
C VAL A 82 -22.92 -20.23 -7.86
N LEU A 83 -23.12 -21.18 -8.77
CA LEU A 83 -24.35 -21.99 -8.80
C LEU A 83 -24.47 -22.96 -7.63
N SER A 84 -23.35 -23.40 -7.05
CA SER A 84 -23.34 -24.32 -5.90
C SER A 84 -24.18 -23.82 -4.71
N VAL A 85 -24.35 -22.50 -4.60
CA VAL A 85 -25.13 -21.85 -3.54
C VAL A 85 -26.62 -22.22 -3.57
N VAL A 86 -27.15 -22.55 -4.74
CA VAL A 86 -28.60 -22.76 -4.95
C VAL A 86 -29.01 -24.21 -4.68
N TYR A 87 -28.05 -25.14 -4.69
CA TYR A 87 -28.32 -26.58 -4.58
C TYR A 87 -29.09 -26.95 -3.30
N ASP A 88 -28.86 -26.23 -2.21
CA ASP A 88 -29.43 -26.54 -0.88
C ASP A 88 -30.80 -25.88 -0.59
N HIS A 89 -31.32 -24.99 -1.45
CA HIS A 89 -32.31 -24.01 -0.99
C HIS A 89 -33.77 -24.21 -1.44
N SER A 90 -34.08 -24.52 -2.71
CA SER A 90 -35.44 -24.95 -3.09
C SER A 90 -35.57 -25.50 -4.52
N LYS A 91 -36.45 -26.50 -4.70
CA LYS A 91 -36.83 -27.04 -6.03
C LYS A 91 -37.42 -25.96 -6.96
N ARG A 92 -38.13 -24.97 -6.40
CA ARG A 92 -38.74 -23.87 -7.16
C ARG A 92 -37.68 -22.94 -7.78
N ASP A 93 -36.58 -22.70 -7.08
CA ASP A 93 -35.50 -21.84 -7.60
C ASP A 93 -34.73 -22.55 -8.72
N LEU A 94 -34.52 -23.86 -8.59
CA LEU A 94 -33.98 -24.70 -9.67
C LEU A 94 -34.92 -24.75 -10.89
N GLU A 95 -36.24 -24.81 -10.67
CA GLU A 95 -37.23 -24.71 -11.75
C GLU A 95 -37.18 -23.35 -12.45
N ASN A 96 -37.01 -22.25 -11.71
CA ASN A 96 -36.86 -20.91 -12.29
C ASN A 96 -35.59 -20.81 -13.16
N MET A 97 -34.46 -21.34 -12.70
CA MET A 97 -33.24 -21.40 -13.50
C MET A 97 -33.42 -22.24 -14.76
N ASN A 98 -34.08 -23.40 -14.64
CA ASN A 98 -34.42 -24.25 -15.78
C ASN A 98 -35.36 -23.57 -16.78
N ASN A 99 -36.21 -22.64 -16.32
CA ASN A 99 -37.06 -21.86 -17.21
C ASN A 99 -36.26 -20.80 -17.97
N VAL A 100 -35.31 -20.13 -17.32
CA VAL A 100 -34.39 -19.19 -18.00
C VAL A 100 -33.64 -19.89 -19.14
N TRP A 101 -33.15 -21.12 -18.91
CA TRP A 101 -32.49 -21.93 -19.94
C TRP A 101 -33.37 -22.29 -21.15
N LYS A 102 -34.69 -22.20 -21.02
CA LYS A 102 -35.64 -22.47 -22.11
C LYS A 102 -36.03 -21.21 -22.87
N GLU A 103 -35.64 -20.03 -22.38
CA GLU A 103 -35.91 -18.75 -23.03
C GLU A 103 -34.98 -18.56 -24.24
N LYS A 104 -35.44 -17.78 -25.23
CA LYS A 104 -34.63 -17.44 -26.41
C LYS A 104 -33.81 -16.18 -26.16
N LEU A 105 -32.74 -16.31 -25.38
CA LEU A 105 -31.86 -15.20 -24.99
C LEU A 105 -30.45 -15.38 -25.56
N SER A 106 -29.65 -14.31 -25.53
CA SER A 106 -28.21 -14.38 -25.76
C SER A 106 -27.49 -15.05 -24.57
N LEU A 107 -26.23 -15.46 -24.76
CA LEU A 107 -25.44 -16.10 -23.70
C LEU A 107 -25.33 -15.24 -22.43
N HIS A 108 -24.97 -13.96 -22.59
CA HIS A 108 -24.79 -13.04 -21.48
C HIS A 108 -26.12 -12.77 -20.74
N GLU A 109 -27.25 -12.76 -21.44
CA GLU A 109 -28.58 -12.62 -20.83
C GLU A 109 -28.97 -13.82 -19.97
N HIS A 110 -28.69 -15.04 -20.44
CA HIS A 110 -28.91 -16.24 -19.64
C HIS A 110 -28.14 -16.18 -18.33
N VAL A 111 -26.83 -15.91 -18.42
CA VAL A 111 -25.95 -15.83 -17.25
C VAL A 111 -26.41 -14.71 -16.31
N ALA A 112 -26.71 -13.51 -16.82
CA ALA A 112 -27.17 -12.39 -16.00
C ALA A 112 -28.49 -12.67 -15.27
N LYS A 113 -29.49 -13.26 -15.93
CA LYS A 113 -30.76 -13.66 -15.30
C LYS A 113 -30.55 -14.74 -14.24
N ILE A 114 -29.68 -15.71 -14.50
CA ILE A 114 -29.36 -16.77 -13.53
C ILE A 114 -28.68 -16.18 -12.31
N LEU A 115 -27.71 -15.27 -12.48
CA LEU A 115 -27.09 -14.57 -11.35
C LEU A 115 -28.10 -13.78 -10.52
N ALA A 116 -29.09 -13.15 -11.14
CA ALA A 116 -30.17 -12.48 -10.41
C ALA A 116 -30.96 -13.45 -9.52
N ILE A 117 -31.26 -14.65 -10.03
CA ILE A 117 -31.90 -15.72 -9.25
C ILE A 117 -30.98 -16.20 -8.11
N VAL A 118 -29.68 -16.39 -8.37
CA VAL A 118 -28.70 -16.78 -7.34
C VAL A 118 -28.69 -15.75 -6.22
N LEU A 119 -28.64 -14.45 -6.53
CA LEU A 119 -28.67 -13.39 -5.53
C LEU A 119 -29.97 -13.40 -4.72
N ASP A 120 -31.14 -13.60 -5.35
CA ASP A 120 -32.42 -13.72 -4.65
C ASP A 120 -32.44 -14.90 -3.66
N VAL A 121 -31.80 -16.00 -4.03
CA VAL A 121 -31.66 -17.18 -3.18
C VAL A 121 -30.70 -16.88 -2.03
N VAL A 122 -29.54 -16.28 -2.30
CA VAL A 122 -28.54 -15.93 -1.28
C VAL A 122 -29.15 -14.99 -0.24
N GLU A 123 -29.79 -13.91 -0.69
CA GLU A 123 -30.42 -12.90 0.17
C GLU A 123 -31.46 -13.53 1.10
N ARG A 124 -32.41 -14.30 0.53
CA ARG A 124 -33.41 -15.02 1.33
C ARG A 124 -32.77 -16.00 2.29
N SER A 125 -31.72 -16.70 1.86
CA SER A 125 -31.04 -17.69 2.70
C SER A 125 -30.38 -17.05 3.92
N LEU A 126 -29.72 -15.90 3.76
CA LEU A 126 -29.13 -15.18 4.89
C LEU A 126 -30.19 -14.68 5.87
N GLU A 127 -31.37 -14.30 5.40
CA GLU A 127 -32.45 -13.85 6.27
C GLU A 127 -33.03 -14.96 7.17
N ILE A 128 -33.07 -16.21 6.67
CA ILE A 128 -33.71 -17.33 7.36
C ILE A 128 -32.71 -18.31 8.03
N THR A 129 -31.41 -18.17 7.76
CA THR A 129 -30.40 -19.09 8.30
C THR A 129 -30.29 -18.96 9.83
N LEU A 130 -30.33 -20.10 10.52
CA LEU A 130 -30.15 -20.17 11.97
C LEU A 130 -28.72 -19.80 12.39
N VAL A 131 -28.58 -19.21 13.58
CA VAL A 131 -27.30 -18.74 14.14
C VAL A 131 -26.20 -19.80 14.07
N GLU A 132 -26.51 -21.05 14.42
CA GLU A 132 -25.55 -22.17 14.45
C GLU A 132 -24.92 -22.48 13.07
N ASN A 133 -25.65 -22.23 11.99
CA ASN A 133 -25.19 -22.48 10.62
C ASN A 133 -24.70 -21.21 9.92
N MET A 134 -24.89 -20.04 10.51
CA MET A 134 -24.60 -18.75 9.88
C MET A 134 -23.12 -18.61 9.53
N LYS A 135 -22.22 -19.01 10.43
CA LYS A 135 -20.78 -18.98 10.17
C LYS A 135 -20.42 -19.77 8.92
N ARG A 136 -20.85 -21.04 8.84
CA ARG A 136 -20.60 -21.90 7.67
C ARG A 136 -21.16 -21.27 6.40
N LYS A 137 -22.34 -20.64 6.47
CA LYS A 137 -22.96 -19.99 5.32
C LYS A 137 -22.16 -18.77 4.85
N VAL A 138 -21.76 -17.90 5.76
CA VAL A 138 -20.93 -16.72 5.45
C VAL A 138 -19.55 -17.12 4.93
N ASP A 139 -18.93 -18.15 5.50
CA ASP A 139 -17.63 -18.68 5.04
C ASP A 139 -17.74 -19.20 3.60
N HIS A 140 -18.80 -19.96 3.29
CA HIS A 140 -19.05 -20.44 1.92
C HIS A 140 -19.31 -19.29 0.94
N LEU A 141 -20.13 -18.30 1.31
CA LEU A 141 -20.38 -17.12 0.47
C LEU A 141 -19.11 -16.26 0.26
N SER A 142 -18.23 -16.23 1.26
CA SER A 142 -16.93 -15.56 1.14
C SER A 142 -16.02 -16.30 0.16
N SER A 143 -16.02 -17.64 0.17
CA SER A 143 -15.19 -18.44 -0.75
C SER A 143 -15.56 -18.29 -2.23
N ILE A 144 -16.82 -17.98 -2.55
CA ILE A 144 -17.28 -17.79 -3.93
C ILE A 144 -17.20 -16.33 -4.40
N SER A 145 -16.79 -15.38 -3.54
CA SER A 145 -16.88 -13.96 -3.87
C SER A 145 -16.06 -13.58 -5.10
N GLN A 146 -14.87 -14.15 -5.22
CA GLN A 146 -13.98 -13.92 -6.37
C GLN A 146 -14.57 -14.50 -7.65
N ALA A 147 -15.19 -15.68 -7.57
CA ALA A 147 -15.87 -16.31 -8.68
C ALA A 147 -17.05 -15.45 -9.17
N PHE A 148 -17.86 -14.92 -8.25
CA PHE A 148 -18.97 -14.02 -8.60
C PHE A 148 -18.48 -12.75 -9.31
N GLU A 149 -17.46 -12.09 -8.76
CA GLU A 149 -16.86 -10.88 -9.35
C GLU A 149 -16.32 -11.15 -10.76
N TYR A 150 -15.64 -12.28 -10.95
CA TYR A 150 -15.10 -12.69 -12.24
C TYR A 150 -16.20 -12.87 -13.30
N VAL A 151 -17.30 -13.57 -12.95
CA VAL A 151 -18.43 -13.77 -13.86
C VAL A 151 -19.11 -12.43 -14.19
N VAL A 152 -19.28 -11.54 -13.22
CA VAL A 152 -19.88 -10.20 -13.46
C VAL A 152 -18.97 -9.32 -14.30
N GLN A 153 -17.66 -9.40 -14.13
CA GLN A 153 -16.70 -8.69 -14.97
C GLN A 153 -16.78 -9.17 -16.42
N TRP A 154 -16.83 -10.47 -16.64
CA TRP A 154 -17.02 -11.05 -17.97
C TRP A 154 -18.34 -10.58 -18.60
N LEU A 155 -19.44 -10.57 -17.83
CA LEU A 155 -20.71 -9.98 -18.29
C LEU A 155 -20.54 -8.51 -18.70
N ASN A 156 -19.76 -7.73 -17.95
CA ASN A 156 -19.55 -6.33 -18.28
C ASN A 156 -18.76 -6.11 -19.58
N GLN A 157 -18.02 -7.10 -20.07
CA GLN A 157 -17.32 -6.99 -21.36
C GLN A 157 -18.26 -7.27 -22.55
N GLY A 158 -19.22 -8.18 -22.41
CA GLY A 158 -20.04 -8.65 -23.53
C GLY A 158 -21.54 -8.36 -23.47
N TYR A 159 -22.08 -7.89 -22.33
CA TYR A 159 -23.53 -7.68 -22.18
C TYR A 159 -23.95 -6.22 -22.45
N PRO A 160 -24.92 -5.97 -23.35
CA PRO A 160 -25.36 -4.62 -23.71
C PRO A 160 -26.08 -3.86 -22.58
N ASN A 161 -26.87 -4.57 -21.76
CA ASN A 161 -27.66 -3.93 -20.70
C ASN A 161 -26.80 -3.66 -19.45
N LYS A 162 -26.20 -2.46 -19.42
CA LYS A 162 -25.39 -1.99 -18.29
C LYS A 162 -26.17 -1.77 -17.00
N ASP A 163 -27.49 -1.58 -17.07
CA ASP A 163 -28.31 -1.32 -15.87
C ASP A 163 -28.51 -2.60 -15.06
N LEU A 164 -28.71 -3.75 -15.71
CA LEU A 164 -28.77 -5.03 -15.01
C LEU A 164 -27.43 -5.37 -14.35
N ILE A 165 -26.30 -5.11 -15.02
CA ILE A 165 -24.96 -5.34 -14.44
C ILE A 165 -24.73 -4.45 -13.23
N LYS A 166 -25.14 -3.17 -13.29
CA LYS A 166 -25.08 -2.27 -12.15
C LYS A 166 -25.94 -2.76 -10.99
N ASP A 167 -27.13 -3.28 -11.27
CA ASP A 167 -28.01 -3.86 -10.24
C ASP A 167 -27.39 -5.10 -9.59
N LEU A 168 -26.85 -6.03 -10.37
CA LEU A 168 -26.16 -7.23 -9.87
C LEU A 168 -24.99 -6.86 -8.96
N ASN A 169 -24.12 -5.92 -9.38
CA ASN A 169 -23.01 -5.43 -8.56
C ASN A 169 -23.49 -4.80 -7.25
N ARG A 170 -24.50 -3.92 -7.33
CA ARG A 170 -25.07 -3.26 -6.15
C ARG A 170 -25.64 -4.25 -5.15
N ARG A 171 -26.37 -5.25 -5.63
CA ARG A 171 -26.94 -6.31 -4.78
C ARG A 171 -25.85 -7.17 -4.16
N TRP A 172 -24.79 -7.47 -4.91
CA TRP A 172 -23.62 -8.17 -4.38
C TRP A 172 -22.87 -7.36 -3.31
N ASP A 173 -22.70 -6.05 -3.50
CA ASP A 173 -22.10 -5.18 -2.50
C ASP A 173 -22.93 -5.13 -1.20
N LEU A 174 -24.26 -5.09 -1.30
CA LEU A 174 -25.16 -5.18 -0.15
C LEU A 174 -25.05 -6.52 0.59
N LEU A 175 -24.86 -7.62 -0.15
CA LEU A 175 -24.62 -8.94 0.43
C LEU A 175 -23.27 -8.99 1.15
N LYS A 176 -22.20 -8.46 0.55
CA LYS A 176 -20.89 -8.34 1.23
C LYS A 176 -21.01 -7.52 2.50
N LEU A 177 -21.73 -6.40 2.46
CA LEU A 177 -21.95 -5.56 3.64
C LEU A 177 -22.70 -6.32 4.74
N SER A 178 -23.70 -7.11 4.35
CA SER A 178 -24.43 -7.99 5.27
C SER A 178 -23.53 -9.05 5.89
N MET A 179 -22.71 -9.73 5.09
CA MET A 179 -21.73 -10.71 5.56
C MET A 179 -20.70 -10.10 6.51
N LEU A 180 -20.22 -8.90 6.20
CA LEU A 180 -19.30 -8.15 7.05
C LEU A 180 -19.94 -7.83 8.42
N CYS A 181 -21.19 -7.36 8.43
CA CYS A 181 -21.91 -7.05 9.68
C CYS A 181 -22.24 -8.29 10.50
N ILE A 182 -22.66 -9.38 9.86
CA ILE A 182 -22.92 -10.67 10.53
C ILE A 182 -21.64 -11.21 11.17
N THR A 183 -20.50 -11.06 10.49
CA THR A 183 -19.19 -11.45 11.03
C THR A 183 -18.79 -10.55 12.21
N ALA A 184 -19.02 -9.23 12.09
CA ALA A 184 -18.76 -8.27 13.17
C ALA A 184 -19.56 -8.60 14.44
N THR A 185 -20.80 -9.05 14.30
CA THR A 185 -21.65 -9.46 15.43
C THR A 185 -21.39 -10.90 15.90
N LYS A 186 -20.29 -11.51 15.48
CA LYS A 186 -19.92 -12.91 15.81
C LYS A 186 -21.04 -13.91 15.52
N TYR A 187 -21.87 -13.64 14.51
CA TYR A 187 -23.02 -14.46 14.13
C TYR A 187 -24.15 -14.53 15.19
N GLN A 188 -24.03 -13.85 16.34
CA GLN A 188 -24.90 -14.02 17.52
C GLN A 188 -26.24 -13.29 17.42
N THR A 189 -26.29 -12.21 16.64
CA THR A 189 -27.46 -11.35 16.47
C THR A 189 -28.61 -12.06 15.72
N ARG A 190 -29.84 -11.53 15.82
CA ARG A 190 -30.95 -11.79 14.88
C ARG A 190 -30.59 -11.40 13.43
N ASN A 191 -29.76 -12.22 12.80
CA ASN A 191 -29.11 -11.93 11.52
C ASN A 191 -30.12 -11.55 10.41
N GLY A 192 -31.30 -12.18 10.37
CA GLY A 192 -32.32 -11.79 9.39
C GLY A 192 -32.88 -10.37 9.56
N VAL A 193 -32.96 -9.85 10.78
CA VAL A 193 -33.34 -8.45 11.03
C VAL A 193 -32.22 -7.52 10.60
N LEU A 194 -30.97 -7.90 10.88
CA LEU A 194 -29.78 -7.13 10.49
C LEU A 194 -29.65 -7.06 8.96
N THR A 195 -29.72 -8.19 8.27
CA THR A 195 -29.68 -8.28 6.79
C THR A 195 -30.77 -7.44 6.15
N ARG A 196 -32.01 -7.52 6.65
CA ARG A 196 -33.12 -6.69 6.14
C ARG A 196 -32.88 -5.20 6.35
N SER A 197 -32.42 -4.83 7.54
CA SER A 197 -32.08 -3.43 7.88
C SER A 197 -30.98 -2.89 6.97
N ILE A 198 -29.97 -3.72 6.63
CA ILE A 198 -28.89 -3.34 5.71
C ILE A 198 -29.45 -3.14 4.30
N LYS A 199 -30.24 -4.10 3.81
CA LYS A 199 -30.85 -4.02 2.48
C LYS A 199 -31.72 -2.78 2.32
N GLU A 200 -32.54 -2.44 3.32
CA GLU A 200 -33.43 -1.28 3.28
C GLU A 200 -32.68 0.06 3.41
N ARG A 201 -31.76 0.18 4.37
CA ARG A 201 -31.06 1.46 4.65
C ARG A 201 -29.99 1.80 3.64
N PHE A 202 -29.35 0.79 3.03
CA PHE A 202 -28.19 1.00 2.16
C PHE A 202 -28.47 0.72 0.68
N ALA A 203 -29.72 0.42 0.30
CA ALA A 203 -30.13 0.11 -1.08
C ALA A 203 -29.62 1.08 -2.16
N ASN A 204 -29.44 2.35 -1.78
CA ASN A 204 -29.06 3.44 -2.67
C ASN A 204 -27.71 4.08 -2.30
N CYS A 205 -26.94 3.47 -1.39
CA CYS A 205 -25.64 3.99 -0.98
C CYS A 205 -24.56 3.64 -2.01
N GLN A 206 -23.68 4.60 -2.29
CA GLN A 206 -22.48 4.40 -3.13
C GLN A 206 -21.28 3.86 -2.32
N PHE A 207 -21.46 3.68 -1.01
CA PHE A 207 -20.49 3.20 -0.01
C PHE A 207 -19.18 3.99 0.13
N ASP A 208 -19.00 5.03 -0.67
CA ASP A 208 -17.88 5.96 -0.69
C ASP A 208 -18.22 7.27 0.06
N ASN A 209 -18.98 7.18 1.15
CA ASN A 209 -19.30 8.32 2.01
C ASN A 209 -19.26 7.93 3.49
N VAL A 210 -18.85 8.88 4.33
CA VAL A 210 -18.66 8.68 5.77
C VAL A 210 -19.99 8.50 6.49
N ASP A 211 -21.07 9.11 5.99
CA ASP A 211 -22.39 9.01 6.59
C ASP A 211 -22.93 7.57 6.57
N SER A 212 -22.65 6.83 5.49
CA SER A 212 -22.97 5.41 5.38
C SER A 212 -22.16 4.60 6.40
N LEU A 213 -20.86 4.88 6.55
CA LEU A 213 -20.03 4.22 7.56
C LEU A 213 -20.51 4.53 9.00
N ASN A 214 -20.93 5.76 9.27
CA ASN A 214 -21.52 6.17 10.55
C ASN A 214 -22.84 5.45 10.83
N ALA A 215 -23.75 5.41 9.85
CA ALA A 215 -25.02 4.71 9.96
C ALA A 215 -24.82 3.20 10.18
N LEU A 216 -23.82 2.61 9.52
CA LEU A 216 -23.45 1.21 9.67
C LEU A 216 -22.89 0.92 11.06
N SER A 217 -21.96 1.77 11.52
CA SER A 217 -21.35 1.66 12.85
C SER A 217 -22.41 1.74 13.95
N ALA A 218 -23.35 2.68 13.82
CA ALA A 218 -24.47 2.80 14.75
C ALA A 218 -25.41 1.57 14.72
N LEU A 219 -25.67 1.01 13.53
CA LEU A 219 -26.50 -0.20 13.40
C LEU A 219 -25.84 -1.40 14.10
N VAL A 220 -24.56 -1.64 13.85
CA VAL A 220 -23.80 -2.74 14.47
C VAL A 220 -23.63 -2.53 15.96
N GLN A 221 -23.32 -1.32 16.40
CA GLN A 221 -23.22 -0.97 17.82
C GLN A 221 -24.53 -1.24 18.58
N ASN A 222 -25.66 -0.81 18.02
CA ASN A 222 -26.98 -1.07 18.61
C ASN A 222 -27.27 -2.57 18.71
N SER A 223 -26.83 -3.33 17.71
CA SER A 223 -26.95 -4.79 17.70
C SER A 223 -26.14 -5.45 18.83
N LEU A 224 -24.87 -5.10 18.94
CA LEU A 224 -23.97 -5.64 19.98
C LEU A 224 -24.43 -5.25 21.39
N ASN A 225 -24.97 -4.04 21.56
CA ASN A 225 -25.54 -3.59 22.83
C ASN A 225 -26.76 -4.42 23.25
N GLN A 226 -27.59 -4.86 22.30
CA GLN A 226 -28.71 -5.77 22.59
C GLN A 226 -28.22 -7.15 23.06
N ASP A 227 -27.09 -7.60 22.50
CA ASP A 227 -26.42 -8.85 22.85
C ASP A 227 -25.57 -8.73 24.15
N ARG A 228 -25.60 -7.55 24.82
CA ARG A 228 -24.89 -7.24 26.08
C ARG A 228 -23.37 -7.39 26.01
N VAL A 229 -22.79 -7.13 24.84
CA VAL A 229 -21.35 -7.11 24.62
C VAL A 229 -20.71 -5.94 25.39
N GLU A 230 -19.52 -6.15 25.97
CA GLU A 230 -18.82 -5.12 26.73
C GLU A 230 -18.37 -3.95 25.84
N GLY A 231 -18.39 -2.73 26.37
CA GLY A 231 -18.09 -1.52 25.58
C GLY A 231 -16.70 -1.50 24.93
N ASN A 232 -15.70 -2.12 25.55
CA ASN A 232 -14.36 -2.24 24.97
C ASN A 232 -14.36 -3.16 23.74
N GLU A 233 -15.04 -4.30 23.85
CA GLU A 233 -15.19 -5.26 22.75
C GLU A 233 -16.03 -4.68 21.61
N VAL A 234 -17.06 -3.90 21.92
CA VAL A 234 -17.82 -3.13 20.91
C VAL A 234 -16.90 -2.20 20.13
N ASN A 235 -16.02 -1.44 20.81
CA ASN A 235 -15.08 -0.57 20.12
C ASN A 235 -14.13 -1.36 19.21
N GLU A 236 -13.55 -2.48 19.67
CA GLU A 236 -12.70 -3.33 18.83
C GLU A 236 -13.42 -3.83 17.58
N VAL A 237 -14.67 -4.27 17.72
CA VAL A 237 -15.50 -4.70 16.58
C VAL A 237 -15.77 -3.56 15.61
N LEU A 238 -16.08 -2.35 16.10
CA LEU A 238 -16.29 -1.17 15.25
C LEU A 238 -15.02 -0.74 14.51
N GLN A 239 -13.85 -0.86 15.15
CA GLN A 239 -12.56 -0.59 14.50
C GLN A 239 -12.31 -1.59 13.37
N TRP A 240 -12.52 -2.88 13.62
CA TRP A 240 -12.41 -3.93 12.61
C TRP A 240 -13.40 -3.74 11.46
N LEU A 241 -14.65 -3.38 11.78
CA LEU A 241 -15.69 -3.08 10.79
C LEU A 241 -15.27 -1.93 9.86
N ALA A 242 -14.78 -0.82 10.43
CA ALA A 242 -14.33 0.32 9.65
C ALA A 242 -13.14 -0.02 8.74
N GLN A 243 -12.14 -0.77 9.23
CA GLN A 243 -11.00 -1.20 8.43
C GLN A 243 -11.43 -2.01 7.19
N ASN A 244 -12.33 -2.97 7.38
CA ASN A 244 -12.83 -3.82 6.30
C ASN A 244 -13.78 -3.06 5.36
N TYR A 245 -14.64 -2.20 5.91
CA TYR A 245 -15.54 -1.38 5.10
C TYR A 245 -14.74 -0.45 4.16
N VAL A 246 -13.75 0.25 4.71
CA VAL A 246 -12.86 1.13 3.95
C VAL A 246 -12.11 0.32 2.89
N GLY A 247 -11.55 -0.84 3.26
CA GLY A 247 -10.78 -1.68 2.32
C GLY A 247 -11.61 -2.26 1.17
N VAL A 248 -12.80 -2.78 1.47
CA VAL A 248 -13.66 -3.50 0.50
C VAL A 248 -14.49 -2.53 -0.34
N PHE A 249 -15.08 -1.49 0.26
CA PHE A 249 -16.04 -0.63 -0.43
C PHE A 249 -15.49 0.76 -0.76
N GLY A 250 -14.88 1.43 0.20
CA GLY A 250 -14.47 2.83 0.04
C GLY A 250 -13.25 3.00 -0.86
N LEU A 251 -12.20 2.25 -0.55
CA LEU A 251 -10.89 2.31 -1.21
C LEU A 251 -10.71 1.16 -2.23
N LYS A 252 -11.47 0.07 -2.11
CA LYS A 252 -11.42 -1.10 -3.02
C LYS A 252 -9.99 -1.64 -3.21
N THR A 253 -9.28 -1.82 -2.10
CA THR A 253 -7.87 -2.26 -2.08
C THR A 253 -7.70 -3.77 -2.04
N ALA A 254 -8.73 -4.50 -1.61
CA ALA A 254 -8.71 -5.96 -1.54
C ALA A 254 -8.98 -6.56 -2.92
N ALA A 255 -7.92 -7.08 -3.56
CA ALA A 255 -7.91 -8.15 -4.57
C ALA A 255 -8.94 -8.13 -5.72
N SER A 256 -9.61 -7.02 -6.04
CA SER A 256 -10.29 -6.88 -7.32
C SER A 256 -9.24 -6.66 -8.41
N TYR A 257 -8.61 -7.76 -8.82
CA TYR A 257 -7.88 -7.86 -10.07
C TYR A 257 -8.84 -7.40 -11.18
N HIS A 258 -8.36 -6.48 -12.03
CA HIS A 258 -9.01 -6.04 -13.28
C HIS A 258 -10.18 -5.03 -13.22
N HIS A 259 -10.21 -4.10 -12.26
CA HIS A 259 -11.04 -2.91 -12.42
C HIS A 259 -10.46 -1.95 -13.49
N GLU A 260 -10.84 -2.15 -14.75
CA GLU A 260 -10.72 -1.15 -15.84
C GLU A 260 -11.81 -0.07 -15.78
N ILE A 261 -12.74 -0.14 -14.82
CA ILE A 261 -13.64 0.98 -14.57
C ILE A 261 -12.92 1.94 -13.62
N ALA A 262 -12.54 3.10 -14.15
CA ALA A 262 -12.00 4.23 -13.41
C ALA A 262 -12.97 4.67 -12.28
N HIS A 263 -12.92 3.98 -11.14
CA HIS A 263 -13.68 4.36 -9.96
C HIS A 263 -12.93 5.48 -9.25
N THR A 264 -13.33 6.71 -9.51
CA THR A 264 -12.79 7.85 -8.77
C THR A 264 -13.34 7.83 -7.35
N ILE A 265 -12.46 7.67 -6.36
CA ILE A 265 -12.82 7.76 -4.93
C ILE A 265 -13.36 9.16 -4.66
N SER A 266 -14.51 9.28 -3.99
CA SER A 266 -15.09 10.57 -3.60
C SER A 266 -14.09 11.41 -2.79
N ASN A 267 -13.96 12.69 -3.16
CA ASN A 267 -13.07 13.63 -2.45
C ASN A 267 -13.51 13.85 -1.00
N ASP A 268 -14.82 13.97 -0.75
CA ASP A 268 -15.36 14.17 0.60
C ASP A 268 -15.02 12.99 1.51
N PHE A 269 -15.16 11.77 1.01
CA PHE A 269 -14.84 10.57 1.76
C PHE A 269 -13.35 10.43 2.02
N ALA A 270 -12.51 10.59 0.99
CA ALA A 270 -11.07 10.53 1.15
C ALA A 270 -10.56 11.60 2.12
N GLU A 271 -11.07 12.83 2.04
CA GLU A 271 -10.70 13.91 2.94
C GLU A 271 -11.09 13.61 4.39
N LYS A 272 -12.35 13.25 4.63
CA LYS A 272 -12.82 12.89 5.98
C LYS A 272 -12.08 11.69 6.54
N LEU A 273 -11.78 10.68 5.72
CA LEU A 273 -10.99 9.51 6.12
C LEU A 273 -9.58 9.92 6.56
N ILE A 274 -8.89 10.76 5.77
CA ILE A 274 -7.56 11.32 6.10
C ILE A 274 -7.63 12.12 7.41
N GLN A 275 -8.64 12.97 7.57
CA GLN A 275 -8.86 13.75 8.79
C GLN A 275 -9.05 12.87 10.01
N TRP A 276 -9.83 11.79 9.88
CA TRP A 276 -10.09 10.84 10.97
C TRP A 276 -8.82 10.12 11.42
N ILE A 277 -8.07 9.49 10.49
CA ILE A 277 -6.80 8.82 10.85
C ILE A 277 -5.73 9.81 11.34
N GLY A 278 -5.81 11.07 10.90
CA GLY A 278 -5.02 12.20 11.40
C GLY A 278 -5.41 12.67 12.80
N GLY A 279 -6.46 12.09 13.40
CA GLY A 279 -6.84 12.31 14.80
C GLY A 279 -7.95 13.35 15.03
N ARG A 280 -8.65 13.80 13.98
CA ARG A 280 -9.85 14.62 14.17
C ARG A 280 -11.03 13.75 14.64
N SER A 281 -11.59 14.12 15.79
CA SER A 281 -12.61 13.33 16.51
C SER A 281 -14.00 13.34 15.88
N ASP A 282 -14.28 14.29 15.00
CA ASP A 282 -15.67 14.62 14.65
C ASP A 282 -16.20 13.83 13.43
N THR A 283 -15.37 12.95 12.87
CA THR A 283 -15.69 12.24 11.62
C THR A 283 -16.48 10.94 11.85
N LEU A 284 -16.07 10.14 12.83
CA LEU A 284 -16.68 8.85 13.18
C LEU A 284 -16.98 8.82 14.70
N PRO A 285 -17.93 8.00 15.18
CA PRO A 285 -18.32 7.95 16.59
C PRO A 285 -17.23 7.41 17.53
N PHE A 286 -16.07 7.04 17.00
CA PHE A 286 -14.92 6.55 17.75
C PHE A 286 -13.61 7.07 17.17
N ALA A 287 -12.61 7.26 18.03
CA ALA A 287 -11.26 7.63 17.61
C ALA A 287 -10.51 6.41 17.05
N PRO A 288 -9.69 6.55 16.00
CA PRO A 288 -8.99 5.41 15.43
C PRO A 288 -7.83 4.98 16.34
N THR A 289 -7.74 3.67 16.60
CA THR A 289 -6.58 3.10 17.30
C THR A 289 -5.32 3.16 16.43
N SER A 290 -4.13 3.00 17.02
CA SER A 290 -2.88 2.94 16.26
C SER A 290 -2.89 1.83 15.20
N PHE A 291 -3.56 0.71 15.48
CA PHE A 291 -3.71 -0.39 14.52
C PHE A 291 -4.59 0.02 13.33
N THR A 292 -5.76 0.62 13.59
CA THR A 292 -6.65 1.13 12.54
C THR A 292 -6.00 2.21 11.67
N LYS A 293 -5.25 3.13 12.29
CA LYS A 293 -4.47 4.14 11.57
C LYS A 293 -3.47 3.50 10.60
N MET A 294 -2.77 2.45 11.03
CA MET A 294 -1.79 1.73 10.20
C MET A 294 -2.45 0.98 9.04
N GLU A 295 -3.57 0.30 9.30
CA GLU A 295 -4.30 -0.47 8.27
C GLU A 295 -4.83 0.43 7.17
N ILE A 296 -5.61 1.45 7.52
CA ILE A 296 -6.18 2.40 6.56
C ILE A 296 -5.07 3.22 5.88
N GLY A 297 -4.05 3.61 6.63
CA GLY A 297 -2.87 4.25 6.05
C GLY A 297 -2.24 3.38 4.96
N SER A 298 -2.09 2.08 5.19
CA SER A 298 -1.50 1.14 4.22
C SER A 298 -2.33 1.05 2.95
N GLN A 299 -3.65 1.05 3.09
CA GLN A 299 -4.59 1.09 1.97
C GLN A 299 -4.47 2.40 1.17
N LEU A 300 -4.36 3.56 1.84
CA LEU A 300 -4.14 4.85 1.19
C LEU A 300 -2.80 4.92 0.43
N ILE A 301 -1.71 4.43 1.03
CA ILE A 301 -0.38 4.38 0.38
C ILE A 301 -0.40 3.48 -0.85
N SER A 302 -1.12 2.35 -0.80
CA SER A 302 -1.30 1.46 -1.96
C SER A 302 -2.02 2.19 -3.11
N ILE A 303 -3.02 3.01 -2.79
CA ILE A 303 -3.85 3.72 -3.76
C ILE A 303 -3.13 4.87 -4.44
N ILE A 304 -2.41 5.71 -3.69
CA ILE A 304 -1.74 6.90 -4.28
C ILE A 304 -0.62 6.56 -5.26
N ARG A 305 -0.24 5.28 -5.35
CA ARG A 305 0.71 4.76 -6.34
C ARG A 305 0.05 4.46 -7.69
N LYS A 306 -1.27 4.29 -7.73
CA LYS A 306 -2.04 4.10 -8.95
C LYS A 306 -2.33 5.46 -9.59
N LYS A 307 -2.08 5.58 -10.91
CA LYS A 307 -2.28 6.84 -11.66
C LYS A 307 -3.73 7.35 -11.59
N GLU A 308 -4.69 6.43 -11.47
CA GLU A 308 -6.13 6.69 -11.45
C GLU A 308 -6.63 7.45 -10.19
N HIS A 309 -5.85 7.48 -9.10
CA HIS A 309 -6.28 8.04 -7.81
C HIS A 309 -5.45 9.25 -7.38
N GLN A 310 -5.08 10.09 -8.34
CA GLN A 310 -4.32 11.33 -8.09
C GLN A 310 -5.06 12.30 -7.16
N ASN A 311 -6.40 12.24 -7.10
CA ASN A 311 -7.21 13.04 -6.19
C ASN A 311 -6.89 12.75 -4.71
N VAL A 312 -6.78 11.48 -4.32
CA VAL A 312 -6.41 11.06 -2.95
C VAL A 312 -5.00 11.55 -2.61
N ARG A 313 -4.08 11.45 -3.57
CA ARG A 313 -2.71 11.97 -3.41
C ARG A 313 -2.72 13.49 -3.17
N ASN A 314 -3.51 14.24 -3.93
CA ASN A 314 -3.64 15.69 -3.76
C ASN A 314 -4.23 16.07 -2.38
N LEU A 315 -5.24 15.34 -1.90
CA LEU A 315 -5.82 15.54 -0.57
C LEU A 315 -4.82 15.26 0.55
N LEU A 316 -4.02 14.19 0.44
CA LEU A 316 -2.93 13.92 1.39
C LEU A 316 -1.90 15.05 1.38
N MET A 317 -1.50 15.54 0.20
CA MET A 317 -0.58 16.68 0.10
C MET A 317 -1.16 17.93 0.77
N GLN A 318 -2.43 18.25 0.54
CA GLN A 318 -3.13 19.38 1.17
C GLN A 318 -3.17 19.25 2.70
N TYR A 319 -3.53 18.07 3.21
CA TYR A 319 -3.54 17.81 4.65
C TYR A 319 -2.14 17.98 5.28
N LEU A 320 -1.11 17.55 4.55
CA LEU A 320 0.29 17.67 4.97
C LEU A 320 0.88 19.08 4.86
N GLN A 321 0.24 20.03 4.16
CA GLN A 321 0.79 21.40 4.02
C GLN A 321 0.95 22.12 5.37
N ALA A 322 0.08 21.81 6.34
CA ALA A 322 0.15 22.35 7.70
C ALA A 322 1.03 21.51 8.65
N CYS A 323 1.59 20.39 8.17
CA CYS A 323 2.39 19.49 8.98
C CYS A 323 3.88 19.76 8.81
N ASN A 324 4.66 19.42 9.84
CA ASN A 324 6.10 19.26 9.75
C ASN A 324 6.47 17.77 9.75
N LEU A 325 7.76 17.45 9.62
CA LEU A 325 8.26 16.07 9.69
C LEU A 325 7.92 15.37 11.02
N ASN A 326 7.72 16.16 12.08
CA ASN A 326 7.49 15.67 13.44
C ASN A 326 6.01 15.58 13.83
N ASN A 327 5.11 15.71 12.85
CA ASN A 327 3.68 15.62 13.08
C ASN A 327 3.26 14.14 13.17
N GLU A 328 2.39 13.77 14.13
CA GLU A 328 1.93 12.38 14.32
C GLU A 328 1.43 11.73 13.02
N PHE A 329 0.78 12.49 12.15
CA PHE A 329 0.32 11.99 10.86
C PHE A 329 1.46 11.76 9.87
N ALA A 330 2.46 12.65 9.84
CA ALA A 330 3.66 12.46 9.03
C ALA A 330 4.44 11.19 9.46
N VAL A 331 4.58 11.00 10.78
CA VAL A 331 5.13 9.79 11.40
C VAL A 331 4.39 8.53 10.95
N LEU A 332 3.06 8.59 11.02
CA LEU A 332 2.19 7.48 10.61
C LEU A 332 2.47 7.09 9.16
N LEU A 333 2.50 8.06 8.24
CA LEU A 333 2.71 7.78 6.81
C LEU A 333 4.08 7.14 6.53
N VAL A 334 5.15 7.58 7.21
CA VAL A 334 6.47 6.96 7.08
C VAL A 334 6.44 5.50 7.56
N ARG A 335 5.82 5.22 8.71
CA ARG A 335 5.70 3.85 9.25
C ARG A 335 4.87 2.94 8.35
N VAL A 336 3.77 3.46 7.83
CA VAL A 336 2.90 2.76 6.91
C VAL A 336 3.66 2.38 5.64
N GLN A 337 4.38 3.34 5.04
CA GLN A 337 5.19 3.09 3.86
C GLN A 337 6.31 2.06 4.15
N GLU A 338 6.99 2.14 5.31
CA GLU A 338 7.96 1.12 5.73
C GLU A 338 7.35 -0.27 5.78
N HIS A 339 6.17 -0.40 6.41
CA HIS A 339 5.48 -1.67 6.54
C HIS A 339 5.12 -2.26 5.17
N PHE A 340 4.58 -1.41 4.29
CA PHE A 340 4.26 -1.78 2.91
C PHE A 340 5.50 -2.28 2.16
N LEU A 341 6.63 -1.58 2.25
CA LEU A 341 7.87 -1.95 1.58
C LEU A 341 8.42 -3.29 2.07
N HIS A 342 8.39 -3.53 3.39
CA HIS A 342 8.80 -4.81 3.97
C HIS A 342 7.95 -5.98 3.45
N PHE A 343 6.63 -5.82 3.39
CA PHE A 343 5.76 -6.87 2.84
C PHE A 343 6.00 -7.12 1.35
N ARG A 344 6.13 -6.06 0.54
CA ARG A 344 6.40 -6.18 -0.89
C ARG A 344 7.68 -6.97 -1.15
N GLU A 345 8.70 -6.76 -0.33
CA GLU A 345 9.97 -7.47 -0.47
C GLU A 345 9.91 -8.93 -0.01
N MET A 346 9.13 -9.26 1.02
CA MET A 346 8.86 -10.65 1.38
C MET A 346 8.24 -11.43 0.21
N VAL A 347 7.35 -10.78 -0.56
CA VAL A 347 6.76 -11.35 -1.78
C VAL A 347 7.81 -11.53 -2.89
N HIS A 348 8.72 -10.55 -3.07
CA HIS A 348 9.79 -10.60 -4.08
C HIS A 348 10.97 -11.52 -3.73
N ARG A 349 10.91 -12.29 -2.64
CA ARG A 349 11.88 -13.35 -2.27
C ARG A 349 13.37 -12.96 -2.27
N LYS A 350 13.73 -11.67 -2.31
CA LYS A 350 15.09 -11.22 -1.98
C LYS A 350 15.29 -11.38 -0.48
N ARG A 351 15.61 -12.59 -0.02
CA ARG A 351 16.05 -12.74 1.37
C ARG A 351 17.37 -11.98 1.47
N LEU A 352 17.47 -11.06 2.43
CA LEU A 352 18.74 -10.54 2.97
C LEU A 352 19.80 -11.64 3.21
N GLU A 353 19.37 -12.89 3.32
CA GLU A 353 20.21 -14.08 3.45
C GLU A 353 20.89 -14.51 2.14
N GLN A 354 20.29 -14.23 0.98
CA GLN A 354 20.78 -14.64 -0.36
C GLN A 354 21.70 -13.59 -1.00
N GLU A 355 21.56 -12.31 -0.64
CA GLU A 355 22.47 -11.27 -1.11
C GLU A 355 23.73 -11.24 -0.23
N ASP A 356 24.89 -11.42 -0.85
CA ASP A 356 26.19 -11.44 -0.18
C ASP A 356 26.70 -10.03 0.16
N ARG A 357 26.27 -8.98 -0.56
CA ARG A 357 26.80 -7.61 -0.45
C ARG A 357 25.71 -6.54 -0.67
N PRO A 358 25.88 -5.31 -0.16
CA PRO A 358 24.96 -4.21 -0.42
C PRO A 358 24.85 -3.81 -1.89
N ASP A 359 23.65 -3.41 -2.32
CA ASP A 359 23.43 -2.77 -3.62
C ASP A 359 23.86 -1.29 -3.59
N VAL A 360 25.10 -1.03 -4.00
CA VAL A 360 25.70 0.31 -4.04
C VAL A 360 24.90 1.28 -4.92
N GLN A 361 24.40 0.82 -6.08
CA GLN A 361 23.67 1.68 -7.00
C GLN A 361 22.35 2.15 -6.39
N LYS A 362 21.68 1.27 -5.65
CA LYS A 362 20.45 1.63 -4.93
C LYS A 362 20.69 2.72 -3.88
N PHE A 363 21.77 2.65 -3.10
CA PHE A 363 22.12 3.72 -2.15
C PHE A 363 22.42 5.05 -2.84
N THR A 364 23.11 5.02 -3.99
CA THR A 364 23.36 6.23 -4.79
C THR A 364 22.06 6.86 -5.28
N ARG A 365 21.19 6.06 -5.92
CA ARG A 365 19.86 6.52 -6.38
C ARG A 365 19.03 7.10 -5.24
N LEU A 366 18.97 6.44 -4.08
CA LEU A 366 18.23 6.94 -2.91
C LEU A 366 18.76 8.29 -2.42
N SER A 367 20.08 8.47 -2.37
CA SER A 367 20.69 9.73 -1.94
C SER A 367 20.37 10.89 -2.90
N GLU A 368 20.36 10.61 -4.21
CA GLU A 368 20.01 11.59 -5.25
C GLU A 368 18.52 11.92 -5.24
N THR A 369 17.65 10.90 -5.18
CA THR A 369 16.20 11.07 -5.08
C THR A 369 15.80 11.83 -3.82
N LEU A 370 16.42 11.52 -2.67
CA LEU A 370 16.17 12.26 -1.43
C LEU A 370 16.47 13.75 -1.62
N LYS A 371 17.62 14.08 -2.20
CA LYS A 371 18.03 15.47 -2.48
C LYS A 371 17.04 16.16 -3.42
N GLU A 372 16.60 15.48 -4.47
CA GLU A 372 15.60 15.98 -5.43
C GLU A 372 14.25 16.24 -4.75
N LYS A 373 13.73 15.28 -3.97
CA LYS A 373 12.42 15.43 -3.30
C LYS A 373 12.42 16.54 -2.25
N VAL A 374 13.51 16.70 -1.50
CA VAL A 374 13.66 17.82 -0.57
C VAL A 374 13.69 19.16 -1.32
N LYS A 375 14.36 19.24 -2.48
CA LYS A 375 14.36 20.44 -3.33
C LYS A 375 12.97 20.79 -3.85
N ASN A 376 12.16 19.78 -4.20
CA ASN A 376 10.80 19.95 -4.72
C ASN A 376 9.76 20.33 -3.65
N ARG A 377 10.13 20.34 -2.35
CA ARG A 377 9.30 20.77 -1.19
C ARG A 377 7.96 20.04 -1.01
N SER A 378 7.78 18.87 -1.62
CA SER A 378 6.61 18.01 -1.40
C SER A 378 6.81 17.18 -0.13
N LEU A 379 6.13 17.51 0.97
CA LEU A 379 6.27 16.78 2.23
C LEU A 379 5.89 15.30 2.05
N LEU A 380 4.83 14.99 1.30
CA LEU A 380 4.43 13.62 1.04
C LEU A 380 5.58 12.82 0.37
N ASP A 381 6.19 13.36 -0.68
CA ASP A 381 7.29 12.66 -1.37
C ASP A 381 8.53 12.52 -0.49
N ILE A 382 8.80 13.51 0.36
CA ILE A 382 9.86 13.45 1.36
C ILE A 382 9.60 12.32 2.37
N LEU A 383 8.37 12.17 2.87
CA LEU A 383 8.00 11.08 3.80
C LEU A 383 8.15 9.71 3.14
N LEU A 384 7.72 9.56 1.88
CA LEU A 384 7.85 8.30 1.14
C LEU A 384 9.31 7.91 0.91
N ILE A 385 10.17 8.85 0.52
CA ILE A 385 11.60 8.56 0.31
C ILE A 385 12.34 8.33 1.64
N ILE A 386 11.91 8.94 2.75
CA ILE A 386 12.47 8.65 4.09
C ILE A 386 12.25 7.18 4.44
N ALA A 387 11.04 6.66 4.23
CA ALA A 387 10.72 5.26 4.49
C ALA A 387 11.56 4.30 3.64
N ASP A 388 11.72 4.59 2.34
CA ASP A 388 12.63 3.84 1.45
C ASP A 388 14.08 3.88 1.98
N CYS A 389 14.58 5.06 2.37
CA CYS A 389 15.92 5.20 2.94
C CYS A 389 16.08 4.42 4.26
N LYS A 390 15.04 4.37 5.09
CA LYS A 390 15.05 3.60 6.35
C LYS A 390 15.08 2.10 6.09
N MET A 391 14.28 1.60 5.16
CA MET A 391 14.32 0.19 4.74
C MET A 391 15.73 -0.20 4.28
N TRP A 392 16.34 0.57 3.38
CA TRP A 392 17.70 0.28 2.90
C TRP A 392 18.79 0.50 3.96
N THR A 393 18.57 1.41 4.91
CA THR A 393 19.47 1.55 6.07
C THR A 393 19.38 0.33 7.00
N TYR A 394 18.20 -0.26 7.19
CA TYR A 394 18.05 -1.52 7.90
C TYR A 394 18.83 -2.64 7.19
N TYR A 395 18.85 -2.64 5.86
CA TYR A 395 19.59 -3.62 5.05
C TYR A 395 21.09 -3.42 5.19
N LEU A 396 21.54 -2.16 5.11
CA LEU A 396 22.92 -1.79 5.36
C LEU A 396 23.38 -2.25 6.75
N SER A 397 22.53 -2.11 7.78
CA SER A 397 22.84 -2.58 9.13
C SER A 397 23.16 -4.08 9.15
N HIS A 398 22.45 -4.88 8.35
CA HIS A 398 22.68 -6.32 8.26
C HIS A 398 24.03 -6.63 7.59
N TYR A 399 24.34 -5.95 6.49
CA TYR A 399 25.60 -6.11 5.79
C TYR A 399 26.81 -5.66 6.61
N ILE A 400 26.74 -4.48 7.25
CA ILE A 400 27.82 -4.00 8.13
C ILE A 400 27.98 -4.91 9.35
N ASN A 401 26.87 -5.43 9.90
CA ASN A 401 26.95 -6.38 11.00
C ASN A 401 27.77 -7.65 10.64
N ARG A 402 27.67 -8.15 9.40
CA ARG A 402 28.50 -9.28 8.92
C ARG A 402 29.98 -8.92 8.86
N THR A 403 30.32 -7.68 8.48
CA THR A 403 31.70 -7.19 8.38
C THR A 403 32.35 -6.85 9.72
N MET A 404 31.60 -6.89 10.84
CA MET A 404 32.14 -6.76 12.20
C MET A 404 32.71 -8.07 12.76
N THR A 405 32.99 -9.05 11.90
CA THR A 405 33.61 -10.33 12.29
C THR A 405 35.09 -10.35 11.93
N ILE A 406 35.87 -11.22 12.57
CA ILE A 406 37.33 -11.28 12.41
C ILE A 406 37.73 -11.44 10.94
N SER A 407 36.93 -12.14 10.13
CA SER A 407 37.18 -12.41 8.71
C SER A 407 37.12 -11.19 7.78
N TYR A 408 36.85 -9.99 8.30
CA TYR A 408 36.81 -8.76 7.51
C TYR A 408 37.85 -7.75 7.99
N ALA A 409 38.50 -7.08 7.05
CA ALA A 409 39.49 -6.05 7.33
C ALA A 409 39.12 -4.74 6.62
N TYR A 410 39.08 -3.66 7.39
CA TYR A 410 38.91 -2.29 6.91
C TYR A 410 40.29 -1.69 6.62
N GLY A 411 40.47 -1.16 5.42
CA GLY A 411 41.70 -0.47 4.97
C GLY A 411 41.40 0.58 3.90
N ASP A 412 42.43 1.25 3.40
CA ASP A 412 42.27 2.43 2.52
C ASP A 412 41.65 2.08 1.15
N GLU A 413 41.83 0.84 0.67
CA GLU A 413 41.27 0.36 -0.58
C GLU A 413 39.81 -0.12 -0.46
N GLY A 414 39.28 -0.25 0.77
CA GLY A 414 37.94 -0.77 1.03
C GLY A 414 37.88 -1.81 2.14
N ILE A 415 36.80 -2.60 2.11
CA ILE A 415 36.55 -3.72 3.01
C ILE A 415 36.94 -5.01 2.29
N LYS A 416 37.85 -5.79 2.88
CA LYS A 416 38.31 -7.07 2.34
C LYS A 416 37.81 -8.21 3.23
N TYR A 417 37.24 -9.25 2.61
CA TYR A 417 36.92 -10.51 3.28
C TYR A 417 38.10 -11.47 3.10
N PHE A 418 38.45 -12.22 4.15
CA PHE A 418 39.45 -13.26 4.08
C PHE A 418 38.96 -14.59 4.65
N TRP A 419 39.39 -15.68 4.01
CA TRP A 419 39.14 -17.04 4.43
C TRP A 419 40.43 -17.87 4.33
N LEU A 420 40.45 -18.98 5.06
CA LEU A 420 41.55 -19.93 5.01
C LEU A 420 41.19 -21.06 4.05
N GLU A 421 42.11 -21.37 3.14
CA GLU A 421 42.04 -22.55 2.28
C GLU A 421 43.29 -23.38 2.58
N GLY A 422 43.15 -24.36 3.49
CA GLY A 422 44.30 -25.06 4.09
C GLY A 422 45.13 -24.13 4.99
N LYS A 423 46.40 -23.90 4.62
CA LYS A 423 47.31 -22.97 5.32
C LYS A 423 47.40 -21.59 4.65
N GLU A 424 46.78 -21.40 3.49
CA GLU A 424 46.84 -20.15 2.73
C GLU A 424 45.69 -19.22 3.10
N LYS A 425 46.02 -17.94 3.32
CA LYS A 425 45.04 -16.88 3.53
C LYS A 425 44.64 -16.29 2.19
N ARG A 426 43.41 -16.56 1.76
CA ARG A 426 42.82 -15.93 0.56
C ARG A 426 42.03 -14.68 0.95
N THR A 427 42.00 -13.71 0.05
CA THR A 427 41.37 -12.42 0.26
C THR A 427 40.51 -12.05 -0.96
N ARG A 428 39.31 -11.53 -0.72
CA ARG A 428 38.40 -11.01 -1.76
C ARG A 428 37.94 -9.60 -1.36
N MET A 429 37.83 -8.71 -2.34
CA MET A 429 37.24 -7.39 -2.11
C MET A 429 35.74 -7.56 -1.86
N TYR A 430 35.27 -7.08 -0.70
CA TYR A 430 33.86 -7.09 -0.33
C TYR A 430 33.18 -5.80 -0.83
N LEU A 431 33.76 -4.65 -0.50
CA LEU A 431 33.36 -3.33 -1.00
C LEU A 431 34.61 -2.50 -1.24
N SER A 432 34.72 -1.86 -2.41
CA SER A 432 35.81 -0.91 -2.66
C SER A 432 35.64 0.37 -1.82
N ALA A 433 36.70 1.16 -1.68
CA ALA A 433 36.61 2.49 -1.07
C ALA A 433 35.60 3.40 -1.79
N GLN A 434 35.50 3.31 -3.11
CA GLN A 434 34.52 4.06 -3.89
C GLN A 434 33.08 3.61 -3.58
N ASP A 435 32.86 2.31 -3.42
CA ASP A 435 31.54 1.77 -3.04
C ASP A 435 31.13 2.23 -1.64
N CYS A 436 32.06 2.17 -0.68
CA CYS A 436 31.83 2.66 0.68
C CYS A 436 31.51 4.16 0.67
N ALA A 437 32.23 4.95 -0.12
CA ALA A 437 31.99 6.38 -0.24
C ALA A 437 30.61 6.68 -0.86
N LYS A 438 30.20 5.93 -1.90
CA LYS A 438 28.87 6.04 -2.54
C LYS A 438 27.73 5.70 -1.57
N ILE A 439 27.86 4.61 -0.81
CA ILE A 439 26.90 4.28 0.25
C ILE A 439 26.85 5.39 1.30
N GLY A 440 28.03 5.88 1.70
CA GLY A 440 28.17 6.91 2.72
C GLY A 440 27.53 8.26 2.35
N GLN A 441 27.37 8.58 1.06
CA GLN A 441 26.70 9.81 0.61
C GLN A 441 25.29 9.96 1.18
N LEU A 442 24.55 8.86 1.37
CA LEU A 442 23.21 8.90 1.97
C LEU A 442 23.22 9.54 3.37
N TYR A 443 24.33 9.40 4.09
CA TYR A 443 24.47 9.82 5.48
C TYR A 443 25.28 11.11 5.66
N ARG A 444 25.96 11.67 4.65
CA ARG A 444 26.80 12.87 4.87
C ARG A 444 25.97 14.12 5.18
N CYS A 445 26.44 14.94 6.14
CA CYS A 445 25.75 16.16 6.60
C CYS A 445 26.54 17.45 6.35
N ASP A 446 27.79 17.32 5.91
CA ASP A 446 28.84 18.34 5.92
C ASP A 446 29.10 18.99 4.55
N GLN A 447 28.20 18.82 3.58
CA GLN A 447 28.37 19.37 2.24
C GLN A 447 27.73 20.76 2.11
N ASN A 448 28.49 21.71 1.57
CA ASN A 448 27.98 23.02 1.14
C ASN A 448 26.79 22.83 0.19
N GLY A 449 25.64 23.41 0.51
CA GLY A 449 24.43 23.35 -0.32
C GLY A 449 23.37 22.33 0.11
N ILE A 450 23.55 21.63 1.25
CA ILE A 450 22.50 20.83 1.88
C ILE A 450 21.51 21.76 2.61
N THR A 451 20.20 21.55 2.40
CA THR A 451 19.16 22.29 3.14
C THR A 451 19.04 21.79 4.58
N GLU A 452 18.50 22.61 5.48
CA GLU A 452 18.31 22.22 6.89
C GLU A 452 17.45 20.95 7.04
N MET A 453 16.39 20.83 6.25
CA MET A 453 15.53 19.64 6.24
C MET A 453 16.28 18.39 5.77
N GLU A 454 17.05 18.49 4.69
CA GLU A 454 17.87 17.37 4.22
C GLU A 454 18.92 16.96 5.27
N ARG A 455 19.55 17.95 5.93
CA ARG A 455 20.50 17.70 7.02
C ARG A 455 19.86 16.89 8.15
N GLN A 456 18.67 17.30 8.60
CA GLN A 456 17.90 16.62 9.64
C GLN A 456 17.56 15.18 9.25
N ILE A 457 17.09 14.96 8.01
CA ILE A 457 16.76 13.62 7.52
C ILE A 457 18.00 12.71 7.51
N ARG A 458 19.12 13.19 6.95
CA ARG A 458 20.36 12.41 6.88
C ARG A 458 20.95 12.12 8.26
N GLN A 459 20.85 13.06 9.19
CA GLN A 459 21.25 12.86 10.59
C GLN A 459 20.34 11.83 11.28
N GLY A 460 19.03 11.88 11.02
CA GLY A 460 18.08 10.84 11.44
C GLY A 460 18.47 9.46 10.91
N LEU A 461 18.82 9.34 9.62
CA LEU A 461 19.27 8.07 9.03
C LEU A 461 20.56 7.54 9.67
N LYS A 462 21.54 8.41 10.01
CA LYS A 462 22.73 8.00 10.79
C LYS A 462 22.34 7.38 12.13
N TYR A 463 21.44 8.05 12.84
CA TYR A 463 20.95 7.59 14.12
C TYR A 463 20.22 6.25 14.00
N TYR A 464 19.35 6.09 12.98
CA TYR A 464 18.68 4.81 12.70
C TYR A 464 19.67 3.67 12.47
N LEU A 465 20.70 3.90 11.63
CA LEU A 465 21.74 2.92 11.35
C LEU A 465 22.45 2.47 12.64
N MET A 466 22.79 3.42 13.51
CA MET A 466 23.42 3.13 14.79
C MET A 466 22.51 2.29 15.68
N VAL A 467 21.23 2.64 15.79
CA VAL A 467 20.27 1.89 16.62
C VAL A 467 20.10 0.46 16.10
N GLU A 468 19.98 0.26 14.79
CA GLU A 468 19.84 -1.07 14.20
C GLU A 468 21.12 -1.91 14.35
N LEU A 469 22.30 -1.30 14.24
CA LEU A 469 23.57 -1.99 14.51
C LEU A 469 23.77 -2.28 16.00
N TRP A 470 23.37 -1.35 16.87
CA TRP A 470 23.39 -1.53 18.32
C TRP A 470 22.54 -2.73 18.72
N LYS A 471 21.32 -2.87 18.18
CA LYS A 471 20.47 -4.06 18.39
C LYS A 471 21.16 -5.37 18.05
N ARG A 472 22.06 -5.37 17.08
CA ARG A 472 22.76 -6.57 16.59
C ARG A 472 24.05 -6.88 17.35
N LYS A 473 24.79 -5.85 17.78
CA LYS A 473 26.18 -5.98 18.29
C LYS A 473 26.48 -5.21 19.57
N GLY A 474 25.49 -4.54 20.16
CA GLY A 474 25.65 -3.72 21.36
C GLY A 474 26.65 -2.58 21.17
N SER A 475 27.44 -2.30 22.22
CA SER A 475 28.43 -1.21 22.25
C SER A 475 29.51 -1.32 21.15
N THR A 476 29.85 -2.53 20.70
CA THR A 476 30.85 -2.73 19.64
C THR A 476 30.44 -2.08 18.32
N ALA A 477 29.14 -1.95 18.04
CA ALA A 477 28.64 -1.23 16.88
C ALA A 477 28.99 0.27 16.93
N ALA A 478 28.81 0.91 18.09
CA ALA A 478 29.11 2.32 18.25
C ALA A 478 30.61 2.60 18.14
N LEU A 479 31.45 1.72 18.70
CA LEU A 479 32.91 1.80 18.54
C LEU A 479 33.32 1.68 17.07
N HIS A 480 32.72 0.73 16.35
CA HIS A 480 33.01 0.50 14.93
C HIS A 480 32.60 1.69 14.04
N LEU A 481 31.42 2.28 14.28
CA LEU A 481 30.94 3.45 13.51
C LEU A 481 31.69 4.74 13.84
N ASN A 482 32.42 4.78 14.94
CA ASN A 482 33.28 5.90 15.33
C ASN A 482 34.77 5.66 15.00
N ASP A 483 35.10 4.50 14.44
CA ASP A 483 36.47 4.15 14.06
C ASP A 483 36.97 5.03 12.90
N LYS A 484 38.26 5.39 12.94
CA LYS A 484 38.88 6.24 11.91
C LYS A 484 38.79 5.60 10.53
N LYS A 485 38.94 4.28 10.41
CA LYS A 485 38.88 3.58 9.12
C LYS A 485 37.47 3.57 8.56
N PHE A 486 36.47 3.35 9.41
CA PHE A 486 35.06 3.47 9.01
C PHE A 486 34.76 4.88 8.49
N LYS A 487 35.16 5.90 9.27
CA LYS A 487 34.98 7.31 8.89
C LYS A 487 35.68 7.64 7.57
N ASN A 488 36.89 7.16 7.35
CA ASN A 488 37.63 7.40 6.12
C ASN A 488 36.94 6.77 4.90
N LEU A 489 36.42 5.55 5.04
CA LEU A 489 35.78 4.82 3.93
C LEU A 489 34.38 5.36 3.58
N PHE A 490 33.53 5.58 4.57
CA PHE A 490 32.15 6.02 4.33
C PHE A 490 32.03 7.55 4.33
N GLY A 491 32.98 8.26 4.91
CA GLY A 491 32.95 9.73 5.04
C GLY A 491 31.92 10.24 6.04
N PHE A 492 31.44 9.40 6.94
CA PHE A 492 30.64 9.81 8.10
C PHE A 492 31.04 8.99 9.32
N ALA A 493 30.77 9.52 10.50
CA ALA A 493 30.94 8.82 11.77
C ALA A 493 29.67 8.98 12.61
N VAL A 494 29.47 8.04 13.53
CA VAL A 494 28.44 8.14 14.55
C VAL A 494 29.14 8.27 15.91
N GLY A 495 29.36 9.50 16.36
CA GLY A 495 30.06 9.79 17.60
C GLY A 495 29.23 10.67 18.54
N MET A 496 29.40 10.47 19.84
CA MET A 496 29.10 11.49 20.85
C MET A 496 30.28 12.46 20.89
N ASN A 497 30.02 13.77 20.82
CA ASN A 497 31.09 14.75 21.00
C ASN A 497 31.51 14.74 22.49
N ASN A 498 32.71 14.27 22.79
CA ASN A 498 33.28 14.31 24.15
C ASN A 498 33.54 15.74 24.67
N ASN A 499 33.44 16.74 23.81
CA ASN A 499 33.59 18.15 24.18
C ASN A 499 32.23 18.81 24.37
N GLN A 500 31.56 18.50 25.49
CA GLN A 500 30.52 19.38 26.03
C GLN A 500 31.19 20.64 26.60
N GLN A 501 31.65 21.54 25.73
CA GLN A 501 31.54 22.94 26.07
C GLN A 501 30.11 23.34 25.72
N GLN A 502 29.35 23.68 26.75
CA GLN A 502 28.03 24.29 26.65
C GLN A 502 28.08 25.46 25.66
N SER A 503 27.71 25.19 24.41
CA SER A 503 27.52 26.23 23.40
C SER A 503 26.09 26.73 23.57
N GLY A 504 25.93 27.73 24.43
CA GLY A 504 24.69 28.49 24.46
C GLY A 504 24.44 29.10 23.07
N ARG A 505 23.36 28.71 22.39
CA ARG A 505 22.83 29.37 21.17
C ARG A 505 23.90 29.97 20.24
N ILE A 506 24.87 29.17 19.75
CA ILE A 506 25.79 29.62 18.69
C ILE A 506 25.33 29.03 17.36
N LYS A 507 24.91 29.93 16.46
CA LYS A 507 24.20 29.67 15.20
C LYS A 507 25.00 29.00 14.07
N ASN A 508 26.27 28.59 14.22
CA ASN A 508 27.10 28.27 13.04
C ASN A 508 28.21 27.21 13.25
N ILE A 509 27.98 26.11 13.97
CA ILE A 509 28.90 24.95 13.97
C ILE A 509 28.11 23.67 13.66
N PRO A 510 28.47 22.87 12.63
CA PRO A 510 27.80 21.61 12.34
C PRO A 510 28.25 20.57 13.37
N SER A 511 27.44 20.35 14.39
CA SER A 511 27.67 19.24 15.31
C SER A 511 27.33 17.94 14.59
N ASN A 512 28.34 17.08 14.42
CA ASN A 512 28.17 15.68 14.00
C ASN A 512 27.58 14.81 15.13
N ASP A 513 27.00 15.43 16.16
CA ASP A 513 26.42 14.75 17.30
C ASP A 513 25.03 14.21 16.91
N ILE A 514 24.94 12.89 16.77
CA ILE A 514 23.68 12.21 16.46
C ILE A 514 22.61 12.40 17.55
N PHE A 515 23.00 12.87 18.74
CA PHE A 515 22.09 13.13 19.84
C PHE A 515 21.56 14.59 19.80
N GLN A 516 22.25 15.55 19.17
CA GLN A 516 21.75 16.95 19.05
C GLN A 516 20.54 17.15 18.12
N LEU A 517 20.11 16.07 17.46
CA LEU A 517 18.83 15.94 16.79
C LEU A 517 17.65 16.52 17.63
N LEU A 518 17.73 16.41 18.96
CA LEU A 518 16.81 17.00 19.94
C LEU A 518 16.64 18.51 19.93
N GLU A 519 17.64 19.30 19.55
CA GLU A 519 17.56 20.78 19.59
C GLU A 519 16.48 21.32 18.64
N HIS A 520 15.95 20.46 17.77
CA HIS A 520 14.97 20.76 16.74
C HIS A 520 13.60 20.10 16.98
N CYS A 521 13.40 19.43 18.12
CA CYS A 521 12.13 18.77 18.47
C CYS A 521 11.38 19.57 19.55
N ASP A 522 10.30 20.25 19.19
CA ASP A 522 9.46 21.07 20.11
C ASP A 522 8.58 20.24 21.07
N ASN A 523 9.02 19.03 21.49
CA ASN A 523 8.24 18.11 22.31
C ASN A 523 8.96 17.76 23.62
N GLN A 524 8.49 18.34 24.72
CA GLN A 524 9.07 18.16 26.06
C GLN A 524 9.10 16.70 26.56
N ARG A 525 8.15 15.85 26.12
CA ARG A 525 8.15 14.42 26.50
C ARG A 525 9.24 13.62 25.77
N LEU A 526 9.63 14.05 24.57
CA LEU A 526 10.71 13.43 23.81
C LEU A 526 12.08 13.89 24.34
N ASP A 527 12.20 15.14 24.79
CA ASP A 527 13.41 15.67 25.44
C ASP A 527 13.78 14.88 26.71
N SER A 528 12.81 14.56 27.58
CA SER A 528 13.06 13.76 28.79
C SER A 528 13.45 12.31 28.47
N ALA A 529 12.71 11.65 27.59
CA ALA A 529 12.98 10.29 27.14
C ALA A 529 14.36 10.15 26.48
N PHE A 530 14.82 11.19 25.81
CA PHE A 530 16.16 11.25 25.22
C PHE A 530 17.24 11.49 26.26
N LYS A 531 17.07 12.39 27.24
CA LYS A 531 18.11 12.61 28.28
C LYS A 531 18.42 11.31 29.01
N GLU A 532 17.39 10.53 29.27
CA GLU A 532 17.50 9.17 29.80
C GLU A 532 18.29 8.25 28.85
N MET A 533 17.98 8.31 27.55
CA MET A 533 18.62 7.48 26.53
C MET A 533 20.08 7.86 26.27
N HIS A 534 20.40 9.15 26.10
CA HIS A 534 21.77 9.65 25.99
C HIS A 534 22.57 9.21 27.22
N SER A 535 22.02 9.38 28.43
CA SER A 535 22.67 8.91 29.67
C SER A 535 22.90 7.39 29.64
N ALA A 536 21.93 6.60 29.20
CA ALA A 536 22.06 5.14 29.07
C ALA A 536 23.14 4.76 28.04
N PHE A 537 23.17 5.39 26.87
CA PHE A 537 24.19 5.17 25.84
C PHE A 537 25.58 5.57 26.31
N THR A 538 25.73 6.76 26.92
CA THR A 538 27.01 7.22 27.46
C THR A 538 27.52 6.26 28.53
N LYS A 539 26.64 5.82 29.45
CA LYS A 539 27.01 4.85 30.49
C LYS A 539 27.43 3.51 29.89
N ALA A 540 26.66 2.96 28.94
CA ALA A 540 26.98 1.70 28.27
C ALA A 540 28.27 1.78 27.43
N PHE A 541 28.54 2.94 26.81
CA PHE A 541 29.76 3.20 26.07
C PHE A 541 30.98 3.25 26.98
N ILE A 542 30.87 3.90 28.15
CA ILE A 542 31.95 3.99 29.15
C ILE A 542 32.18 2.65 29.85
N SER A 543 31.12 1.92 30.21
CA SER A 543 31.22 0.69 30.99
C SER A 543 31.51 -0.56 30.15
N ASN A 544 31.37 -0.46 28.82
CA ASN A 544 31.43 -1.58 27.88
C ASN A 544 30.44 -2.73 28.23
N GLN A 545 29.40 -2.43 29.01
CA GLN A 545 28.36 -3.37 29.42
C GLN A 545 27.08 -3.13 28.61
N ILE A 546 26.44 -4.23 28.22
CA ILE A 546 25.21 -4.22 27.43
C ILE A 546 24.03 -4.38 28.40
N ASP A 547 23.27 -3.32 28.64
CA ASP A 547 21.98 -3.41 29.33
C ASP A 547 20.84 -3.22 28.31
N TRP A 548 20.11 -4.29 28.05
CA TRP A 548 18.95 -4.32 27.15
C TRP A 548 17.65 -3.97 27.86
N GLN A 549 17.57 -4.10 29.19
CA GLN A 549 16.27 -4.09 29.90
C GLN A 549 15.59 -2.72 29.90
N ASN A 550 16.37 -1.65 29.69
CA ASN A 550 15.88 -0.27 29.72
C ASN A 550 15.69 0.36 28.32
N PHE A 551 15.88 -0.41 27.23
CA PHE A 551 15.88 0.12 25.86
C PHE A 551 14.51 -0.02 25.17
N ASP A 552 13.63 0.98 25.30
CA ASP A 552 12.28 0.93 24.73
C ASP A 552 12.19 1.51 23.30
N ARG A 553 12.00 0.63 22.32
CA ARG A 553 11.89 0.92 20.87
C ARG A 553 10.89 2.04 20.55
N LYS A 554 9.84 2.25 21.35
CA LYS A 554 8.80 3.26 21.10
C LYS A 554 9.34 4.70 21.13
N ARG A 555 10.41 4.95 21.89
CA ARG A 555 11.07 6.27 21.99
C ARG A 555 11.94 6.61 20.77
N PHE A 556 12.36 5.60 20.00
CA PHE A 556 13.31 5.72 18.87
C PHE A 556 12.63 5.95 17.52
N ILE A 557 11.41 5.43 17.37
CA ILE A 557 10.61 5.68 16.18
C ILE A 557 10.27 7.18 16.08
N HIS A 558 10.34 7.90 17.20
CA HIS A 558 10.17 9.35 17.30
C HIS A 558 11.37 10.22 16.86
N PHE A 559 12.43 9.68 16.24
CA PHE A 559 13.52 10.57 15.78
C PHE A 559 13.74 10.58 14.26
N VAL A 560 13.55 9.44 13.59
CA VAL A 560 13.69 9.40 12.11
C VAL A 560 12.34 9.53 11.42
N ALA A 561 11.28 9.46 12.22
CA ALA A 561 9.91 9.71 11.84
C ALA A 561 9.14 10.07 13.12
N GLY A 562 9.64 10.95 13.98
CA GLY A 562 8.86 11.44 15.11
C GLY A 562 8.57 12.88 14.97
#